data_AF-A0A080ZDL5-F1
#
_entry.id   AF-A0A080ZDL5-F1
#
_cell.length_a   1.000
_cell.length_b   1.000
_cell.length_c   1.000
_cell.angle_alpha   90.00
_cell.angle_beta   90.00
_cell.angle_gamma   90.00
#
_symmetry.space_group_name_H-M   'P 1'
#
loop_
_entity.id
_entity.type
_entity.pdbx_description
1 polymer ?
#
loop_
_entity_poly.entity_id
_entity_poly.type
_entity_poly.pdbx_seq_one_letter_code
_entity_poly.pdbx_strand_id
1 'polypeptide(L)'
;MLTNSVVDFCITRFTRPTPSLSLACTSVVFFFIACAYANRSTPNQSSSDLQGDWSTYKYVLLPINLQEHWSFVEIQNCTDGSKLYYHIDSVQGGHDSKHIFAVLDWANTVLAARSVTGTAYSYETKPRQSNPVDCGIYMLHYVYKIKTHIDNHKPASIMWQIEALTKGGFKVSKISQARNSLQRQLAKIV
;
A
#
# COMPACT_ATOMS: atom_id res chain seq x y z
N MET A 1 10.28 -13.37 7.29
CA MET A 1 9.44 -12.38 6.58
C MET A 1 10.27 -11.61 5.57
N LEU A 2 9.63 -10.90 4.65
CA LEU A 2 10.34 -10.01 3.74
C LEU A 2 10.82 -8.76 4.49
N THR A 3 12.02 -8.28 4.14
CA THR A 3 12.56 -7.02 4.62
C THR A 3 12.12 -5.86 3.73
N ASN A 4 12.24 -4.63 4.22
CA ASN A 4 11.98 -3.40 3.45
C ASN A 4 12.76 -3.39 2.12
N SER A 5 14.04 -3.74 2.15
CA SER A 5 14.89 -3.77 0.95
C SER A 5 14.40 -4.75 -0.12
N VAL A 6 13.88 -5.92 0.28
CA VAL A 6 13.32 -6.89 -0.66
C VAL A 6 11.99 -6.39 -1.25
N VAL A 7 11.16 -5.74 -0.43
CA VAL A 7 9.91 -5.12 -0.90
C VAL A 7 10.22 -4.00 -1.89
N ASP A 8 11.15 -3.10 -1.56
CA ASP A 8 11.54 -1.99 -2.42
C ASP A 8 12.15 -2.48 -3.74
N PHE A 9 13.00 -3.51 -3.69
CA PHE A 9 13.50 -4.17 -4.90
C PHE A 9 12.35 -4.64 -5.81
N CYS A 10 11.35 -5.32 -5.25
CA CYS A 10 10.19 -5.78 -6.00
C CYS A 10 9.37 -4.61 -6.56
N ILE A 11 9.14 -3.56 -5.78
CA ILE A 11 8.35 -2.40 -6.20
C ILE A 11 9.03 -1.66 -7.34
N THR A 12 10.33 -1.36 -7.21
CA THR A 12 11.10 -0.69 -8.26
C THR A 12 11.16 -1.53 -9.53
N ARG A 13 11.26 -2.85 -9.40
CA ARG A 13 11.40 -3.74 -10.56
C ARG A 13 10.09 -4.03 -11.29
N PHE A 14 9.00 -4.25 -10.56
CA PHE A 14 7.74 -4.80 -11.11
C PHE A 14 6.57 -3.82 -11.13
N THR A 15 6.66 -2.70 -10.41
CA THR A 15 5.57 -1.71 -10.34
C THR A 15 6.08 -0.32 -10.66
N ARG A 16 6.62 -0.16 -11.87
CA ARG A 16 7.09 1.15 -12.36
C ARG A 16 5.97 2.19 -12.29
N PRO A 17 6.26 3.45 -11.96
CA PRO A 17 5.26 4.52 -11.97
C PRO A 17 4.67 4.70 -13.36
N THR A 18 3.35 4.91 -13.42
CA THR A 18 2.66 5.36 -14.63
C THR A 18 2.34 6.84 -14.45
N PRO A 19 2.94 7.76 -15.22
CA PRO A 19 2.77 9.20 -15.03
C PRO A 19 1.31 9.61 -14.91
N SER A 20 1.03 10.41 -13.88
CA SER A 20 -0.31 10.92 -13.49
C SER A 20 -1.38 9.86 -13.16
N LEU A 21 -1.12 8.57 -13.40
CA LEU A 21 -2.08 7.51 -13.19
C LEU A 21 -1.80 6.75 -11.89
N SER A 22 -0.62 6.16 -11.74
CA SER A 22 -0.40 5.22 -10.65
C SER A 22 1.04 5.21 -10.15
N LEU A 23 1.20 5.18 -8.82
CA LEU A 23 2.48 5.07 -8.14
C LEU A 23 2.43 3.91 -7.12
N ALA A 24 3.48 3.11 -7.05
CA ALA A 24 3.70 2.22 -5.90
C ALA A 24 4.86 2.80 -5.09
N CYS A 25 4.59 3.16 -3.83
CA CYS A 25 5.57 3.79 -2.94
C CYS A 25 6.59 2.77 -2.42
N THR A 26 7.77 3.25 -2.03
CA THR A 26 8.69 2.42 -1.25
C THR A 26 8.11 2.11 0.14
N SER A 27 8.59 1.03 0.73
CA SER A 27 8.08 0.45 1.96
C SER A 27 8.19 1.34 3.21
N VAL A 28 9.12 2.29 3.21
CA VAL A 28 9.40 3.15 4.37
C VAL A 28 8.51 4.39 4.43
N VAL A 29 7.79 4.72 3.36
CA VAL A 29 7.00 5.97 3.28
C VAL A 29 5.97 6.04 4.41
N PHE A 30 5.15 5.01 4.57
CA PHE A 30 4.13 5.01 5.63
C PHE A 30 4.75 5.04 7.03
N PHE A 31 5.88 4.36 7.25
CA PHE A 31 6.57 4.37 8.54
C PHE A 31 6.96 5.79 8.96
N PHE A 32 7.52 6.60 8.06
CA PHE A 32 7.87 7.98 8.36
C PHE A 32 6.63 8.84 8.64
N ILE A 33 5.55 8.66 7.88
CA ILE A 33 4.28 9.36 8.12
C ILE A 33 3.72 8.99 9.50
N ALA A 34 3.75 7.71 9.87
CA ALA A 34 3.28 7.22 11.17
C ALA A 34 4.14 7.76 12.33
N CYS A 35 5.46 7.83 12.15
CA CYS A 35 6.36 8.45 13.14
C CYS A 35 6.06 9.94 13.33
N ALA A 36 5.85 10.68 12.23
CA ALA A 36 5.46 12.08 12.29
C ALA A 36 4.10 12.24 12.99
N TYR A 37 3.12 11.41 12.65
CA TYR A 37 1.81 11.39 13.30
C TYR A 37 1.90 11.13 14.80
N ALA A 38 2.75 10.19 15.24
CA ALA A 38 2.95 9.92 16.67
C ALA A 38 3.54 11.14 17.41
N ASN A 39 4.40 11.91 16.73
CA ASN A 39 5.08 13.09 17.28
C ASN A 39 4.31 14.42 17.06
N ARG A 40 3.09 14.39 16.52
CA ARG A 40 2.32 15.59 16.11
C ARG A 40 2.01 16.64 17.17
N SER A 41 2.26 16.32 18.45
CA SER A 41 2.10 17.26 19.56
C SER A 41 3.33 18.18 19.74
N THR A 42 4.39 17.97 18.94
CA THR A 42 5.58 18.82 18.95
C THR A 42 5.33 20.12 18.16
N PRO A 43 5.59 21.31 18.75
CA PRO A 43 5.47 22.57 18.00
C PRO A 43 6.53 22.60 16.89
N ASN A 44 6.10 22.96 15.66
CA ASN A 44 6.90 23.10 14.41
C ASN A 44 6.93 21.90 13.45
N GLN A 45 6.01 20.94 13.50
CA GLN A 45 5.92 19.96 12.40
C GLN A 45 5.54 20.65 11.08
N SER A 46 6.49 20.61 10.15
CA SER A 46 6.40 21.23 8.85
C SER A 46 5.95 20.21 7.81
N SER A 47 5.30 20.64 6.73
CA SER A 47 4.98 19.76 5.60
C SER A 47 6.23 19.14 4.96
N SER A 48 7.40 19.76 5.11
CA SER A 48 8.70 19.21 4.66
C SER A 48 9.13 17.94 5.38
N ASP A 49 8.57 17.64 6.56
CA ASP A 49 8.85 16.41 7.30
C ASP A 49 8.08 15.20 6.73
N LEU A 50 7.07 15.45 5.91
CA LEU A 50 6.29 14.42 5.22
C LEU A 50 6.88 14.18 3.83
N GLN A 51 7.36 12.96 3.60
CA GLN A 51 7.85 12.57 2.28
C GLN A 51 6.71 12.45 1.27
N GLY A 52 6.99 12.98 0.07
CA GLY A 52 6.22 12.75 -1.14
C GLY A 52 4.95 13.56 -1.18
N ASP A 53 4.89 14.56 -2.06
CA ASP A 53 3.60 14.94 -2.64
C ASP A 53 3.35 13.98 -3.82
N TRP A 54 2.20 13.33 -3.75
CA TRP A 54 1.73 12.23 -4.57
C TRP A 54 0.34 12.55 -5.10
N SER A 55 -0.12 13.79 -4.89
CA SER A 55 -1.38 14.34 -5.40
C SER A 55 -1.46 14.31 -6.93
N THR A 56 -0.32 14.32 -7.62
CA THR A 56 -0.25 14.24 -9.07
C THR A 56 -0.62 12.87 -9.63
N TYR A 57 -0.62 11.82 -8.81
CA TYR A 57 -1.02 10.47 -9.22
C TYR A 57 -2.46 10.20 -8.83
N LYS A 58 -3.26 9.68 -9.76
CA LYS A 58 -4.64 9.28 -9.48
C LYS A 58 -4.75 8.14 -8.46
N TYR A 59 -3.86 7.17 -8.53
CA TYR A 59 -3.83 5.98 -7.68
C TYR A 59 -2.48 5.82 -7.02
N VAL A 60 -2.45 5.53 -5.73
CA VAL A 60 -1.20 5.24 -5.03
C VAL A 60 -1.31 4.02 -4.16
N LEU A 61 -0.36 3.10 -4.36
CA LEU A 61 -0.24 1.86 -3.62
C LEU A 61 0.86 2.03 -2.59
N LEU A 62 0.48 2.09 -1.33
CA LEU A 62 1.34 2.37 -0.20
C LEU A 62 1.53 1.10 0.64
N PRO A 63 2.68 0.42 0.55
CA PRO A 63 3.00 -0.67 1.47
C PRO A 63 3.05 -0.18 2.91
N ILE A 64 2.60 -1.03 3.83
CA ILE A 64 2.60 -0.78 5.27
C ILE A 64 3.36 -1.92 5.93
N ASN A 65 4.38 -1.55 6.71
CA ASN A 65 5.10 -2.45 7.61
C ASN A 65 5.01 -1.90 9.02
N LEU A 66 4.15 -2.48 9.85
CA LEU A 66 4.04 -2.19 11.28
C LEU A 66 4.07 -3.49 12.05
N GLN A 67 4.76 -3.51 13.21
CA GLN A 67 4.78 -4.68 14.10
C GLN A 67 5.12 -6.00 13.39
N GLU A 68 6.09 -5.94 12.48
CA GLU A 68 6.50 -7.09 11.67
C GLU A 68 5.34 -7.72 10.85
N HIS A 69 4.40 -6.92 10.36
CA HIS A 69 3.35 -7.38 9.47
C HIS A 69 3.25 -6.50 8.23
N TRP A 70 2.97 -7.13 7.09
CA TRP A 70 2.87 -6.45 5.81
C TRP A 70 1.42 -6.41 5.32
N SER A 71 0.94 -5.21 5.05
CA SER A 71 -0.28 -4.94 4.30
C SER A 71 -0.03 -3.78 3.34
N PHE A 72 -1.06 -3.28 2.67
CA PHE A 72 -0.94 -2.02 1.93
C PHE A 72 -2.26 -1.27 1.87
N VAL A 73 -2.19 0.01 1.57
CA VAL A 73 -3.34 0.85 1.24
C VAL A 73 -3.27 1.25 -0.22
N GLU A 74 -4.37 1.10 -0.93
CA GLU A 74 -4.62 1.80 -2.19
C GLU A 74 -5.33 3.12 -1.89
N ILE A 75 -4.77 4.22 -2.38
CA ILE A 75 -5.29 5.58 -2.25
C ILE A 75 -5.69 6.09 -3.63
N GLN A 76 -6.99 6.33 -3.81
CA GLN A 76 -7.51 7.00 -4.99
C GLN A 76 -7.70 8.49 -4.71
N ASN A 77 -6.99 9.33 -5.46
CA ASN A 77 -7.20 10.78 -5.49
C ASN A 77 -8.32 11.10 -6.49
N CYS A 78 -9.48 11.53 -5.98
CA CYS A 78 -10.64 11.88 -6.80
C CYS A 78 -10.52 13.28 -7.39
N THR A 79 -11.21 13.51 -8.50
CA THR A 79 -11.18 14.80 -9.23
C THR A 79 -11.84 15.94 -8.44
N ASP A 80 -12.73 15.63 -7.50
CA ASP A 80 -13.36 16.58 -6.58
C ASP A 80 -12.48 16.92 -5.37
N GLY A 81 -11.25 16.40 -5.32
CA GLY A 81 -10.31 16.59 -4.22
C GLY A 81 -10.58 15.72 -3.00
N SER A 82 -11.58 14.83 -3.05
CA SER A 82 -11.79 13.77 -2.05
C SER A 82 -10.79 12.62 -2.24
N LYS A 83 -10.67 11.76 -1.23
CA LYS A 83 -9.82 10.57 -1.25
C LYS A 83 -10.62 9.33 -0.91
N LEU A 84 -10.30 8.21 -1.57
CA LEU A 84 -10.76 6.89 -1.17
C LEU A 84 -9.57 6.07 -0.70
N TYR A 85 -9.72 5.39 0.43
CA TYR A 85 -8.71 4.46 0.94
C TYR A 85 -9.24 3.05 0.95
N TYR A 86 -8.42 2.12 0.48
CA TYR A 86 -8.68 0.69 0.55
C TYR A 86 -7.50 0.04 1.24
N HIS A 87 -7.67 -0.31 2.52
CA HIS A 87 -6.68 -1.11 3.24
C HIS A 87 -6.88 -2.58 2.88
N ILE A 88 -5.85 -3.23 2.36
CA ILE A 88 -5.87 -4.65 1.99
C ILE A 88 -4.88 -5.41 2.85
N ASP A 89 -5.41 -6.34 3.64
CA ASP A 89 -4.65 -7.21 4.52
C ASP A 89 -4.90 -8.68 4.17
N SER A 90 -3.88 -9.51 4.31
CA SER A 90 -4.02 -10.96 4.13
C SER A 90 -4.42 -11.69 5.42
N VAL A 91 -4.25 -11.03 6.57
CA VAL A 91 -4.54 -11.57 7.91
C VAL A 91 -5.71 -10.81 8.51
N GLN A 92 -6.70 -11.55 9.01
CA GLN A 92 -7.82 -10.95 9.72
C GLN A 92 -7.32 -10.29 11.01
N GLY A 93 -7.56 -8.98 11.14
CA GLY A 93 -7.09 -8.21 12.30
C GLY A 93 -5.57 -8.03 12.37
N GLY A 94 -4.85 -8.15 11.25
CA GLY A 94 -3.40 -7.93 11.19
C GLY A 94 -3.01 -6.51 11.58
N HIS A 95 -3.45 -5.52 10.80
CA HIS A 95 -3.35 -4.11 11.18
C HIS A 95 -4.68 -3.48 11.63
N ASP A 96 -4.60 -2.49 12.52
CA ASP A 96 -5.71 -1.59 12.80
C ASP A 96 -5.89 -0.58 11.66
N SER A 97 -6.82 -0.88 10.75
CA SER A 97 -7.15 0.01 9.63
C SER A 97 -7.55 1.41 10.09
N LYS A 98 -8.23 1.56 11.22
CA LYS A 98 -8.70 2.89 11.69
C LYS A 98 -7.51 3.77 12.05
N HIS A 99 -6.51 3.20 12.72
CA HIS A 99 -5.27 3.91 12.99
C HIS A 99 -4.56 4.32 11.68
N ILE A 100 -4.46 3.42 10.71
CA ILE A 100 -3.86 3.70 9.40
C ILE A 100 -4.57 4.87 8.71
N PHE A 101 -5.90 4.88 8.67
CA PHE A 101 -6.66 5.96 8.03
C PHE A 101 -6.49 7.30 8.77
N ALA A 102 -6.46 7.29 10.11
CA ALA A 102 -6.21 8.50 10.89
C ALA A 102 -4.82 9.10 10.63
N VAL A 103 -3.80 8.25 10.47
CA VAL A 103 -2.44 8.67 10.08
C VAL A 103 -2.45 9.33 8.70
N LEU A 104 -3.14 8.72 7.73
CA LEU A 104 -3.23 9.25 6.36
C LEU A 104 -4.02 10.56 6.27
N ASP A 105 -5.15 10.68 6.96
CA ASP A 105 -5.95 11.91 6.97
C ASP A 105 -5.20 13.07 7.61
N TRP A 106 -4.49 12.81 8.71
CA TRP A 106 -3.60 13.81 9.30
C TRP A 106 -2.51 14.25 8.34
N ALA A 107 -1.82 13.31 7.69
CA ALA A 107 -0.76 13.63 6.73
C ALA A 107 -1.27 14.45 5.55
N ASN A 108 -2.42 14.07 4.97
CA ASN A 108 -3.06 14.81 3.90
C ASN A 108 -3.48 16.21 4.35
N THR A 109 -3.96 16.36 5.59
CA THR A 109 -4.34 17.66 6.15
C THR A 109 -3.14 18.59 6.30
N VAL A 110 -2.00 18.06 6.76
CA VAL A 110 -0.74 18.81 6.88
C VAL A 110 -0.21 19.20 5.50
N LEU A 111 -0.14 18.26 4.55
CA LEU A 111 0.36 18.51 3.20
C LEU A 111 -0.51 19.50 2.41
N ALA A 112 -1.84 19.41 2.55
CA ALA A 112 -2.77 20.25 1.81
C ALA A 112 -3.06 21.60 2.50
N ALA A 113 -2.55 21.82 3.72
CA ALA A 113 -2.87 22.96 4.57
C ALA A 113 -4.40 23.23 4.71
N ARG A 114 -5.20 22.16 4.64
CA ARG A 114 -6.67 22.19 4.77
C ARG A 114 -7.14 20.84 5.29
N SER A 115 -8.31 20.79 5.93
CA SER A 115 -8.90 19.51 6.35
C SER A 115 -9.13 18.60 5.15
N VAL A 116 -8.53 17.41 5.18
CA VAL A 116 -8.72 16.36 4.19
C VAL A 116 -9.06 15.07 4.91
N THR A 117 -10.24 14.54 4.65
CA THR A 117 -10.71 13.24 5.14
C THR A 117 -11.05 12.34 3.97
N GLY A 118 -10.56 11.10 3.98
CA GLY A 118 -10.89 10.10 2.98
C GLY A 118 -12.05 9.19 3.41
N THR A 119 -12.79 8.68 2.43
CA THR A 119 -13.73 7.57 2.67
C THR A 119 -12.94 6.28 2.64
N ALA A 120 -13.02 5.49 3.70
CA ALA A 120 -12.10 4.38 3.93
C ALA A 120 -12.82 3.03 4.04
N TYR A 121 -12.22 2.00 3.42
CA TYR A 121 -12.71 0.63 3.41
C TYR A 121 -11.58 -0.34 3.75
N SER A 122 -11.91 -1.42 4.45
CA SER A 122 -10.95 -2.48 4.79
C SER A 122 -11.37 -3.78 4.12
N TYR A 123 -10.41 -4.43 3.48
CA TYR A 123 -10.59 -5.69 2.79
C TYR A 123 -9.56 -6.71 3.26
N GLU A 124 -10.03 -7.94 3.37
CA GLU A 124 -9.17 -9.09 3.54
C GLU A 124 -9.02 -9.82 2.22
N THR A 125 -7.83 -10.35 1.96
CA THR A 125 -7.61 -11.17 0.77
C THR A 125 -8.39 -12.47 0.86
N LYS A 126 -8.86 -12.98 -0.29
CA LYS A 126 -9.39 -14.35 -0.39
C LYS A 126 -8.60 -15.12 -1.44
N PRO A 127 -7.92 -16.22 -1.07
CA PRO A 127 -7.81 -16.79 0.28
C PRO A 127 -7.06 -15.88 1.26
N ARG A 128 -7.35 -16.03 2.54
CA ARG A 128 -6.58 -15.40 3.62
C ARG A 128 -5.26 -16.13 3.81
N GLN A 129 -4.27 -15.43 4.36
CA GLN A 129 -3.03 -16.02 4.82
C GLN A 129 -3.28 -16.93 6.02
N SER A 130 -2.62 -18.09 6.02
CA SER A 130 -2.75 -19.10 7.08
C SER A 130 -1.47 -19.32 7.91
N ASN A 131 -0.36 -18.68 7.54
CA ASN A 131 0.92 -18.79 8.24
C ASN A 131 1.39 -17.41 8.69
N PRO A 132 2.40 -17.27 9.58
CA PRO A 132 2.79 -15.96 10.10
C PRO A 132 3.83 -15.21 9.26
N VAL A 133 4.35 -15.76 8.16
CA VAL A 133 5.57 -15.23 7.50
C VAL A 133 5.39 -14.74 6.06
N ASP A 134 4.24 -14.98 5.44
CA ASP A 134 4.00 -14.72 4.02
C ASP A 134 3.32 -13.38 3.70
N CYS A 135 3.05 -12.55 4.71
CA CYS A 135 2.30 -11.29 4.53
C CYS A 135 2.93 -10.38 3.48
N GLY A 136 4.27 -10.33 3.43
CA GLY A 136 4.99 -9.58 2.40
C GLY A 136 4.79 -10.14 0.98
N ILE A 137 4.69 -11.46 0.82
CA ILE A 137 4.44 -12.10 -0.48
C ILE A 137 2.99 -11.85 -0.92
N TYR A 138 2.03 -11.93 0.00
CA TYR A 138 0.63 -11.56 -0.25
C TYR A 138 0.52 -10.09 -0.68
N MET A 139 1.09 -9.18 0.12
CA MET A 139 1.09 -7.75 -0.15
C MET A 139 1.65 -7.46 -1.55
N LEU A 140 2.85 -7.96 -1.88
CA LEU A 140 3.45 -7.74 -3.20
C LEU A 140 2.60 -8.29 -4.35
N HIS A 141 1.98 -9.46 -4.16
CA HIS A 141 1.07 -10.04 -5.16
C HIS A 141 -0.10 -9.11 -5.47
N TYR A 142 -0.77 -8.60 -4.44
CA TYR A 142 -1.95 -7.77 -4.60
C TYR A 142 -1.61 -6.33 -5.03
N VAL A 143 -0.48 -5.77 -4.58
CA VAL A 143 0.06 -4.51 -5.11
C VAL A 143 0.29 -4.63 -6.63
N TYR A 144 0.98 -5.68 -7.08
CA TYR A 144 1.20 -5.92 -8.50
C TYR A 144 -0.12 -6.11 -9.26
N LYS A 145 -1.01 -6.97 -8.75
CA LYS A 145 -2.30 -7.27 -9.40
C LYS A 145 -3.16 -6.01 -9.59
N ILE A 146 -3.29 -5.19 -8.55
CA ILE A 146 -4.10 -3.96 -8.61
C ILE A 146 -3.42 -2.92 -9.50
N LYS A 147 -2.10 -2.74 -9.39
CA LYS A 147 -1.33 -1.85 -10.27
C LYS A 147 -1.52 -2.20 -11.74
N THR A 148 -1.32 -3.46 -12.10
CA THR A 148 -1.51 -3.95 -13.48
C THR A 148 -2.94 -3.74 -13.96
N HIS A 149 -3.93 -3.97 -13.10
CA HIS A 149 -5.33 -3.70 -13.44
C HIS A 149 -5.57 -2.22 -13.75
N ILE A 150 -5.08 -1.33 -12.89
CA ILE A 150 -5.20 0.13 -13.07
C ILE A 150 -4.51 0.58 -14.36
N ASP A 151 -3.29 0.11 -14.61
CA ASP A 151 -2.51 0.52 -15.78
C ASP A 151 -3.15 0.07 -17.10
N ASN A 152 -3.70 -1.15 -17.12
CA ASN A 152 -4.28 -1.73 -18.33
C ASN A 152 -5.68 -1.17 -18.63
N HIS A 153 -6.49 -0.92 -17.61
CA HIS A 153 -7.90 -0.55 -17.80
C HIS A 153 -8.18 0.94 -17.58
N LYS A 154 -7.25 1.67 -16.94
CA LYS A 154 -7.36 3.12 -16.64
C LYS A 154 -8.73 3.49 -16.06
N PRO A 155 -9.22 2.79 -15.03
CA PRO A 155 -10.58 2.98 -14.55
C PRO A 155 -10.81 4.40 -14.05
N ALA A 156 -12.07 4.86 -14.13
CA ALA A 156 -12.48 6.11 -13.50
C ALA A 156 -12.40 6.01 -11.96
N SER A 157 -12.76 4.85 -11.41
CA SER A 157 -12.67 4.49 -10.00
C SER A 157 -12.55 2.97 -9.88
N ILE A 158 -11.85 2.47 -8.86
CA ILE A 158 -11.78 1.02 -8.59
C ILE A 158 -12.77 0.55 -7.52
N MET A 159 -13.62 1.43 -7.00
CA MET A 159 -14.55 1.13 -5.90
C MET A 159 -15.37 -0.14 -6.09
N TRP A 160 -15.91 -0.36 -7.30
CA TRP A 160 -16.71 -1.56 -7.61
C TRP A 160 -15.87 -2.80 -7.98
N GLN A 161 -14.56 -2.62 -8.16
CA GLN A 161 -13.63 -3.63 -8.65
C GLN A 161 -12.73 -4.17 -7.53
N ILE A 162 -12.47 -3.37 -6.50
CA ILE A 162 -11.49 -3.67 -5.46
C ILE A 162 -11.80 -4.99 -4.73
N GLU A 163 -13.06 -5.26 -4.44
CA GLU A 163 -13.45 -6.51 -3.79
C GLU A 163 -13.15 -7.74 -4.66
N ALA A 164 -13.34 -7.65 -5.98
CA ALA A 164 -12.97 -8.72 -6.89
C ALA A 164 -11.43 -8.84 -7.02
N LEU A 165 -10.73 -7.70 -7.01
CA LEU A 165 -9.27 -7.65 -7.09
C LEU A 165 -8.59 -8.24 -5.85
N THR A 166 -9.19 -8.16 -4.66
CA THR A 166 -8.68 -8.81 -3.43
C THR A 166 -9.00 -10.30 -3.33
N LYS A 167 -9.81 -10.84 -4.25
CA LYS A 167 -10.13 -12.26 -4.34
C LYS A 167 -9.34 -12.96 -5.45
N GLY A 168 -9.13 -14.27 -5.35
CA GLY A 168 -8.56 -15.06 -6.43
C GLY A 168 -7.96 -16.40 -6.00
N GLY A 169 -7.20 -17.00 -6.91
CA GLY A 169 -6.58 -18.31 -6.70
C GLY A 169 -5.19 -18.29 -6.07
N PHE A 170 -4.78 -17.21 -5.38
CA PHE A 170 -3.46 -17.09 -4.75
C PHE A 170 -3.39 -17.88 -3.43
N LYS A 171 -3.52 -19.20 -3.54
CA LYS A 171 -3.50 -20.18 -2.44
C LYS A 171 -2.07 -20.54 -2.05
N VAL A 172 -1.91 -21.26 -0.93
CA VAL A 172 -0.62 -21.68 -0.33
C VAL A 172 0.38 -22.23 -1.37
N SER A 173 -0.06 -23.05 -2.32
CA SER A 173 0.82 -23.59 -3.37
C SER A 173 1.43 -22.51 -4.27
N LYS A 174 0.66 -21.49 -4.66
CA LYS A 174 1.16 -20.36 -5.46
C LYS A 174 2.08 -19.45 -4.66
N ILE A 175 1.87 -19.35 -3.35
CA ILE A 175 2.72 -18.55 -2.45
C ILE A 175 4.10 -19.19 -2.33
N SER A 176 4.17 -20.51 -2.12
CA SER A 176 5.45 -21.23 -2.11
C SER A 176 6.20 -21.06 -3.43
N GLN A 177 5.50 -21.13 -4.57
CA GLN A 177 6.09 -20.87 -5.88
C GLN A 177 6.60 -19.43 -6.02
N ALA A 178 5.82 -18.44 -5.57
CA ALA A 178 6.20 -17.02 -5.59
C ALA A 178 7.44 -16.78 -4.72
N ARG A 179 7.49 -17.36 -3.51
CA ARG A 179 8.63 -17.28 -2.60
C ARG A 179 9.90 -17.86 -3.22
N ASN A 180 9.81 -19.07 -3.79
CA ASN A 180 10.94 -19.72 -4.47
C ASN A 180 11.39 -18.93 -5.71
N SER A 181 10.45 -18.33 -6.45
CA SER A 181 10.77 -17.45 -7.57
C SER A 181 11.52 -16.20 -7.11
N LEU A 182 11.05 -15.54 -6.05
CA LEU A 182 11.70 -14.36 -5.49
C LEU A 182 13.11 -14.67 -4.98
N GLN A 183 13.29 -15.76 -4.23
CA GLN A 183 14.60 -16.20 -3.77
C GLN A 183 15.59 -16.42 -4.92
N ARG A 184 15.14 -17.08 -6.00
CA ARG A 184 15.98 -17.27 -7.20
C ARG A 184 16.31 -15.97 -7.92
N GLN A 185 15.45 -14.97 -7.87
CA GLN A 185 15.74 -13.66 -8.46
C GLN A 185 16.73 -12.87 -7.61
N LEU A 186 16.59 -12.91 -6.28
CA LEU A 186 17.52 -12.27 -5.35
C LEU A 186 18.92 -12.88 -5.42
N ALA A 187 19.02 -14.21 -5.56
CA ALA A 187 20.28 -14.91 -5.72
C ALA A 187 21.05 -14.58 -7.02
N LYS A 188 20.45 -13.88 -7.98
CA LYS A 188 21.12 -13.43 -9.21
C LYS A 188 21.70 -12.01 -9.09
N ILE A 189 21.45 -11.35 -7.97
CA ILE A 189 21.85 -9.95 -7.73
C ILE A 189 23.04 -9.91 -6.76
N VAL A 190 23.24 -10.98 -6.00
CA VAL A 190 24.44 -11.26 -5.17
C VAL A 190 25.46 -12.00 -6.03
#